data_AF-A0A835XSX7-F1
#
_entry.id   AF-A0A835XSX7-F1
#
_cell.length_a   1.000
_cell.length_b   1.000
_cell.length_c   1.000
_cell.angle_alpha   90.00
_cell.angle_beta   90.00
_cell.angle_gamma   90.00
#
_symmetry.space_group_name_H-M   'P 1'
#
loop_
_entity.id
_entity.type
_entity.pdbx_description
1 polymer ?
#
loop_
_entity_poly.entity_id
_entity_poly.type
_entity_poly.pdbx_seq_one_letter_code
_entity_poly.pdbx_strand_id
1 'polypeptide(L)'
;MKFNLEGLTVYFPYEYIYPEQYRYMLELKRSLDARGHCLLEMPTGTGKTITLLSLITSYQLAHKEVGKLIYCTRTVPEMEKVLSELSELVSYRSQHLPQGAGSILALGLSSRKNLCVHPRVAEEGSRESVDAGCRRLTASWVRERAAERRGGGGGGGAGGEAGGSADGGGGGAGGGGGDGGGGGVGDIELCEFYEGHERAGAEALMPPGVYTLSDLRDFGRKKGWCPYFLARRMLGLANVVVYSYQYMLDPKVSQLVSRELERECSPPPTSVHHPDPT
;
A
#
# COMPACT_ATOMS: atom_id res chain seq x y z
N MET A 1 -18.15 -21.00 9.18
CA MET A 1 -17.92 -22.46 9.33
C MET A 1 -16.43 -22.82 9.27
N LYS A 2 -16.04 -23.99 9.77
CA LYS A 2 -14.71 -24.59 9.58
C LYS A 2 -14.85 -25.91 8.86
N PHE A 3 -14.00 -26.17 7.86
CA PHE A 3 -13.97 -27.45 7.17
C PHE A 3 -12.55 -27.83 6.76
N ASN A 4 -12.35 -29.12 6.49
CA ASN A 4 -11.06 -29.64 6.03
C ASN A 4 -11.05 -29.75 4.50
N LEU A 5 -10.00 -29.24 3.87
CA LEU A 5 -9.76 -29.28 2.44
C LEU A 5 -8.39 -29.94 2.19
N GLU A 6 -8.39 -31.25 1.91
CA GLU A 6 -7.16 -32.04 1.69
C GLU A 6 -6.07 -31.79 2.76
N GLY A 7 -6.45 -31.83 4.05
CA GLY A 7 -5.53 -31.62 5.17
C GLY A 7 -5.40 -30.17 5.65
N LEU A 8 -5.90 -29.19 4.89
CA LEU A 8 -5.94 -27.78 5.29
C LEU A 8 -7.23 -27.46 6.05
N THR A 9 -7.13 -26.84 7.23
CA THR A 9 -8.32 -26.33 7.94
C THR A 9 -8.65 -24.93 7.42
N VAL A 10 -9.77 -24.80 6.71
CA VAL A 10 -10.23 -23.53 6.14
C VAL A 10 -11.24 -22.86 7.06
N TYR A 11 -11.00 -21.58 7.35
CA TYR A 11 -11.90 -20.71 8.10
C TYR A 11 -12.74 -19.91 7.11
N PHE A 12 -14.05 -20.17 7.05
CA PHE A 12 -14.97 -19.53 6.12
C PHE A 12 -16.04 -18.76 6.91
N PRO A 13 -16.31 -17.48 6.62
CA PRO A 13 -17.11 -16.63 7.50
C PRO A 13 -18.62 -16.90 7.42
N TYR A 14 -19.08 -17.63 6.40
CA TYR A 14 -20.49 -18.00 6.24
C TYR A 14 -20.79 -19.40 6.78
N GLU A 15 -22.08 -19.70 6.94
CA GLU A 15 -22.57 -21.01 7.42
C GLU A 15 -22.56 -22.09 6.35
N TYR A 16 -22.73 -21.70 5.08
CA TYR A 16 -22.85 -22.61 3.95
C TYR A 16 -21.80 -22.29 2.88
N ILE A 17 -21.26 -23.33 2.26
CA ILE A 17 -20.36 -23.26 1.10
C ILE A 17 -21.03 -23.95 -0.09
N TYR A 18 -20.98 -23.32 -1.26
CA TYR A 18 -21.49 -23.92 -2.48
C TYR A 18 -20.55 -25.02 -3.01
N PRO A 19 -21.06 -26.07 -3.66
CA PRO A 19 -20.22 -27.11 -4.26
C PRO A 19 -19.18 -26.56 -5.24
N GLU A 20 -19.53 -25.52 -5.99
CA GLU A 20 -18.65 -24.83 -6.94
C GLU A 20 -17.51 -24.09 -6.22
N GLN A 21 -17.81 -23.43 -5.09
CA GLN A 21 -16.79 -22.78 -4.26
C GLN A 21 -15.81 -23.80 -3.68
N TYR A 22 -16.31 -24.96 -3.23
CA TYR A 22 -15.46 -26.04 -2.73
C TYR A 22 -14.51 -26.57 -3.81
N ARG A 23 -15.03 -26.81 -5.03
CA ARG A 23 -14.21 -27.23 -6.17
C ARG A 23 -13.16 -26.19 -6.55
N TYR A 24 -13.53 -24.91 -6.55
CA TYR A 24 -12.60 -23.81 -6.80
C TYR A 24 -11.46 -23.79 -5.77
N MET A 25 -11.79 -23.92 -4.49
CA MET A 25 -10.78 -23.94 -3.43
C MET A 25 -9.86 -25.15 -3.57
N LEU A 26 -10.38 -26.31 -3.96
CA LEU A 26 -9.61 -27.53 -4.15
C LEU A 26 -8.55 -27.35 -5.25
N GLU A 27 -8.95 -26.86 -6.41
CA GLU A 27 -8.03 -26.63 -7.54
C GLU A 27 -7.04 -25.51 -7.26
N LEU A 28 -7.48 -24.45 -6.55
CA LEU A 28 -6.58 -23.39 -6.09
C LEU A 28 -5.54 -23.92 -5.11
N LYS A 29 -5.95 -24.74 -4.12
CA LYS A 29 -5.03 -25.37 -3.15
C LYS A 29 -3.98 -26.22 -3.86
N ARG A 30 -4.40 -27.12 -4.77
CA ARG A 30 -3.47 -27.97 -5.53
C ARG A 30 -2.45 -27.16 -6.32
N SER A 31 -2.88 -26.02 -6.88
CA SER A 31 -2.00 -25.11 -7.61
C SER A 31 -0.98 -24.42 -6.69
N LEU A 32 -1.41 -24.03 -5.48
CA LEU A 32 -0.54 -23.47 -4.45
C LEU A 32 0.49 -24.50 -3.96
N ASP A 33 0.05 -25.75 -3.73
CA ASP A 33 0.92 -26.86 -3.31
C ASP A 33 1.98 -27.17 -4.39
N ALA A 34 1.58 -27.14 -5.67
CA ALA A 34 2.47 -27.33 -6.81
C ALA A 34 3.41 -26.15 -7.10
N ARG A 35 3.24 -25.00 -6.42
CA ARG A 35 3.97 -23.74 -6.65
C ARG A 35 3.91 -23.27 -8.11
N GLY A 36 2.76 -23.48 -8.76
CA GLY A 36 2.53 -23.12 -10.16
C GLY A 36 1.62 -21.90 -10.32
N HIS A 37 1.50 -21.44 -11.57
CA HIS A 37 0.46 -20.49 -11.94
C HIS A 37 -0.84 -21.22 -12.24
N CYS A 38 -1.97 -20.60 -11.91
CA CYS A 38 -3.28 -21.17 -12.15
C CYS A 38 -4.22 -20.11 -12.73
N LEU A 39 -5.01 -20.50 -13.72
CA LEU A 39 -6.09 -19.71 -14.28
C LEU A 39 -7.40 -20.39 -13.89
N LEU A 40 -8.18 -19.71 -13.05
CA LEU A 40 -9.46 -20.22 -12.57
C LEU A 40 -10.57 -19.27 -12.96
N GLU A 41 -11.63 -19.82 -13.55
CA GLU A 41 -12.84 -19.08 -13.90
C GLU A 41 -13.93 -19.35 -12.86
N MET A 42 -14.54 -18.28 -12.34
CA MET A 42 -15.74 -18.35 -11.51
C MET A 42 -16.80 -17.40 -12.06
N PRO A 43 -18.07 -17.82 -12.17
CA PRO A 43 -19.16 -16.94 -12.55
C PRO A 43 -19.36 -15.83 -11.52
N THR A 44 -19.85 -14.67 -11.97
CA THR A 44 -20.10 -13.52 -11.09
C THR A 44 -21.17 -13.83 -10.05
N GLY A 45 -21.09 -13.18 -8.89
CA GLY A 45 -22.06 -13.35 -7.80
C GLY A 45 -21.90 -14.60 -6.93
N THR A 46 -20.93 -15.47 -7.20
CA THR A 46 -20.72 -16.73 -6.45
C THR A 46 -19.75 -16.62 -5.27
N GLY A 47 -19.41 -15.39 -4.82
CA GLY A 47 -18.50 -15.20 -3.68
C GLY A 47 -17.05 -15.59 -3.98
N LYS A 48 -16.54 -15.28 -5.19
CA LYS A 48 -15.15 -15.55 -5.60
C LYS A 48 -14.12 -14.97 -4.62
N THR A 49 -14.34 -13.72 -4.21
CA THR A 49 -13.43 -12.94 -3.37
C THR A 49 -13.27 -13.60 -2.00
N ILE A 50 -14.36 -13.77 -1.25
CA ILE A 50 -14.31 -14.41 0.07
C ILE A 50 -13.81 -15.86 0.03
N THR A 51 -14.12 -16.60 -1.04
CA THR A 51 -13.65 -17.99 -1.23
C THR A 51 -12.13 -18.02 -1.34
N LEU A 52 -11.57 -17.17 -2.19
CA LEU A 52 -10.13 -17.02 -2.36
C LEU A 52 -9.45 -16.54 -1.08
N LEU A 53 -9.97 -15.46 -0.46
CA LEU A 53 -9.39 -14.90 0.77
C LEU A 53 -9.40 -15.92 1.91
N SER A 54 -10.49 -16.67 2.07
CA SER A 54 -10.62 -17.70 3.11
C SER A 54 -9.59 -18.81 2.92
N LEU A 55 -9.39 -19.28 1.69
CA LEU A 55 -8.41 -20.31 1.39
C LEU A 55 -6.98 -19.81 1.62
N ILE A 56 -6.57 -18.72 0.96
CA ILE A 56 -5.18 -18.25 0.99
C ILE A 56 -4.77 -17.87 2.40
N THR A 57 -5.63 -17.16 3.13
CA THR A 57 -5.28 -16.74 4.49
C THR A 57 -5.25 -17.93 5.46
N SER A 58 -6.02 -18.99 5.23
CA SER A 58 -5.93 -20.25 5.99
C SER A 58 -4.68 -21.04 5.61
N TYR A 59 -4.30 -21.02 4.32
CA TYR A 59 -3.08 -21.63 3.81
C TYR A 59 -1.83 -20.96 4.41
N GLN A 60 -1.77 -19.64 4.43
CA GLN A 60 -0.70 -18.87 5.11
C GLN A 60 -0.61 -19.14 6.62
N LEU A 61 -1.73 -19.49 7.26
CA LEU A 61 -1.73 -19.85 8.68
C LEU A 61 -1.08 -21.22 8.91
N ALA A 62 -1.30 -22.19 8.01
CA ALA A 62 -0.71 -23.52 8.06
C ALA A 62 0.74 -23.53 7.56
N HIS A 63 1.05 -22.69 6.58
CA HIS A 63 2.33 -22.62 5.86
C HIS A 63 2.92 -21.22 5.98
N LYS A 64 3.74 -21.00 7.02
CA LYS A 64 4.38 -19.70 7.29
C LYS A 64 5.45 -19.32 6.26
N GLU A 65 5.89 -20.29 5.47
CA GLU A 65 6.80 -20.12 4.33
C GLU A 65 6.15 -19.43 3.14
N VAL A 66 4.82 -19.33 3.11
CA VAL A 66 4.09 -18.64 2.05
C VAL A 66 4.20 -17.15 2.27
N GLY A 67 4.69 -16.45 1.24
CA GLY A 67 4.84 -15.00 1.27
C GLY A 67 3.52 -14.24 1.36
N LYS A 68 3.62 -12.91 1.19
CA LYS A 68 2.45 -12.03 1.24
C LYS A 68 1.49 -12.25 0.07
N LEU A 69 0.20 -12.08 0.34
CA LEU A 69 -0.85 -12.14 -0.67
C LEU A 69 -0.97 -10.77 -1.33
N ILE A 70 -0.82 -10.75 -2.66
CA ILE A 70 -1.10 -9.59 -3.49
C ILE A 70 -2.42 -9.80 -4.21
N TYR A 71 -3.39 -8.93 -3.93
CA TYR A 71 -4.68 -8.94 -4.60
C TYR A 71 -4.81 -7.73 -5.53
N CYS A 72 -4.97 -8.00 -6.83
CA CYS A 72 -5.08 -6.97 -7.85
C CYS A 72 -6.53 -6.73 -8.26
N THR A 73 -7.02 -5.49 -8.14
CA THR A 73 -8.37 -5.08 -8.60
C THR A 73 -8.30 -4.14 -9.80
N ARG A 74 -9.38 -4.03 -10.58
CA ARG A 74 -9.45 -3.07 -11.68
C ARG A 74 -9.75 -1.68 -11.13
N THR A 75 -10.70 -1.58 -10.22
CA THR A 75 -11.21 -0.31 -9.71
C THR A 75 -11.00 -0.14 -8.20
N VAL A 76 -11.10 1.11 -7.73
CA VAL A 76 -11.02 1.45 -6.30
C VAL A 76 -12.24 0.91 -5.51
N PRO A 77 -13.49 1.00 -6.00
CA PRO A 77 -14.63 0.41 -5.30
C PRO A 77 -14.52 -1.11 -5.13
N GLU A 78 -13.95 -1.83 -6.09
CA GLU A 78 -13.65 -3.26 -5.93
C GLU A 78 -12.65 -3.49 -4.80
N MET A 79 -11.59 -2.68 -4.71
CA MET A 79 -10.61 -2.79 -3.63
C MET A 79 -11.24 -2.56 -2.26
N GLU A 80 -12.12 -1.56 -2.11
CA GLU A 80 -12.82 -1.31 -0.86
C GLU A 80 -13.73 -2.50 -0.48
N LYS A 81 -14.43 -3.10 -1.45
CA LYS A 81 -15.22 -4.32 -1.21
C LYS A 81 -14.35 -5.49 -0.73
N VAL A 82 -13.21 -5.72 -1.38
CA VAL A 82 -12.26 -6.78 -0.99
C VAL A 82 -11.75 -6.57 0.43
N LEU A 83 -11.40 -5.33 0.80
CA LEU A 83 -10.94 -5.00 2.15
C LEU A 83 -12.06 -5.15 3.19
N SER A 84 -13.30 -4.81 2.85
CA SER A 84 -14.47 -5.04 3.72
C SER A 84 -14.69 -6.53 3.97
N GLU A 85 -14.71 -7.35 2.92
CA GLU A 85 -14.85 -8.81 3.04
C GLU A 85 -13.70 -9.44 3.84
N LEU A 86 -12.47 -8.93 3.66
CA LEU A 86 -11.32 -9.37 4.44
C LEU A 86 -11.44 -9.00 5.91
N SER A 87 -12.00 -7.84 6.24
CA SER A 87 -12.25 -7.41 7.62
C SER A 87 -13.24 -8.35 8.32
N GLU A 88 -14.31 -8.74 7.64
CA GLU A 88 -15.27 -9.74 8.14
C GLU A 88 -14.59 -11.10 8.38
N LEU A 89 -13.77 -11.56 7.43
CA LEU A 89 -13.01 -12.81 7.56
C LEU A 89 -12.04 -12.77 8.74
N VAL A 90 -11.28 -11.69 8.92
CA VAL A 90 -10.33 -11.54 10.03
C VAL A 90 -11.06 -11.49 11.37
N SER A 91 -12.22 -10.82 11.43
CA SER A 91 -13.08 -10.81 12.62
C SER A 91 -13.58 -12.22 12.95
N TYR A 92 -14.06 -12.95 11.96
CA TYR A 92 -14.47 -14.35 12.12
C TYR A 92 -13.32 -15.24 12.62
N ARG A 93 -12.13 -15.09 12.04
CA ARG A 93 -10.93 -15.83 12.45
C ARG A 93 -10.52 -15.54 13.89
N SER A 94 -10.59 -14.28 14.30
CA SER A 94 -10.19 -13.84 15.64
C SER A 94 -11.05 -14.46 16.74
N GLN A 95 -12.31 -14.78 16.44
CA GLN A 95 -13.20 -15.50 17.37
C GLN A 95 -12.89 -17.00 17.47
N HIS A 96 -12.24 -17.55 16.45
CA HIS A 96 -12.08 -19.00 16.25
C HIS A 96 -10.65 -19.52 16.42
N LEU A 97 -9.68 -18.60 16.51
CA LEU A 97 -8.27 -18.86 16.74
C LEU A 97 -7.89 -18.45 18.17
N PRO A 98 -6.90 -19.11 18.79
CA PRO A 98 -6.38 -18.69 20.09
C PRO A 98 -5.81 -17.26 20.03
N GLN A 99 -5.91 -16.53 21.14
CA GLN A 99 -5.50 -15.12 21.22
C GLN A 99 -4.06 -14.92 20.74
N GLY A 100 -3.86 -14.04 19.75
CA GLY A 100 -2.56 -13.74 19.15
C GLY A 100 -2.15 -14.66 17.98
N ALA A 101 -2.86 -15.74 17.71
CA ALA A 101 -2.58 -16.60 16.56
C ALA A 101 -3.24 -16.05 15.29
N GLY A 102 -2.42 -15.69 14.30
CA GLY A 102 -2.90 -15.27 12.98
C GLY A 102 -3.28 -13.81 12.86
N SER A 103 -2.55 -12.91 13.55
CA SER A 103 -2.60 -11.47 13.30
C SER A 103 -2.32 -11.18 11.83
N ILE A 104 -3.24 -10.51 11.16
CA ILE A 104 -3.12 -10.12 9.76
C ILE A 104 -3.04 -8.61 9.70
N LEU A 105 -2.01 -8.10 9.03
CA LEU A 105 -1.99 -6.72 8.56
C LEU A 105 -2.38 -6.72 7.08
N ALA A 106 -3.49 -6.07 6.76
CA ALA A 106 -3.97 -5.89 5.41
C ALA A 106 -4.17 -4.41 5.08
N LEU A 107 -3.70 -3.99 3.90
CA LEU A 107 -3.79 -2.59 3.48
C LEU A 107 -4.19 -2.44 2.01
N GLY A 108 -5.00 -1.42 1.76
CA GLY A 108 -5.29 -0.93 0.41
C GLY A 108 -4.25 0.10 -0.03
N LEU A 109 -3.60 -0.12 -1.18
CA LEU A 109 -2.76 0.90 -1.81
C LEU A 109 -3.53 1.63 -2.91
N SER A 110 -3.40 2.96 -2.90
CA SER A 110 -4.00 3.83 -3.91
C SER A 110 -3.11 5.04 -4.22
N SER A 111 -3.61 5.92 -5.11
CA SER A 111 -2.92 7.16 -5.45
C SER A 111 -2.92 8.15 -4.29
N ARG A 112 -2.07 9.17 -4.39
CA ARG A 112 -2.10 10.32 -3.49
C ARG A 112 -3.47 10.99 -3.48
N LYS A 113 -4.16 11.08 -4.62
CA LYS A 113 -5.53 11.64 -4.72
C LYS A 113 -6.52 10.98 -3.76
N ASN A 114 -6.39 9.67 -3.54
CA ASN A 114 -7.33 8.93 -2.70
C ASN A 114 -6.91 8.89 -1.22
N LEU A 115 -5.66 9.20 -0.89
CA LEU A 115 -5.09 9.10 0.46
C LEU A 115 -4.62 10.45 1.04
N CYS A 116 -4.64 11.53 0.27
CA CYS A 116 -4.22 12.84 0.73
C CYS A 116 -5.20 13.40 1.78
N VAL A 117 -4.65 13.90 2.88
CA VAL A 117 -5.41 14.56 3.96
C VAL A 117 -5.04 16.02 4.13
N HIS A 118 -4.06 16.51 3.36
CA HIS A 118 -3.65 17.91 3.41
C HIS A 118 -4.72 18.79 2.75
N PRO A 119 -5.30 19.78 3.46
CA PRO A 119 -6.51 20.48 3.02
C PRO A 119 -6.36 21.09 1.62
N ARG A 120 -5.28 21.82 1.38
CA ARG A 120 -5.03 22.48 0.07
C ARG A 120 -4.74 21.54 -1.08
N VAL A 121 -4.21 20.34 -0.80
CA VAL A 121 -3.76 19.41 -1.85
C VAL A 121 -4.83 18.35 -2.11
N ALA A 122 -5.67 18.05 -1.13
CA ALA A 122 -6.75 17.08 -1.27
C ALA A 122 -7.93 17.62 -2.10
N GLU A 123 -8.13 18.94 -2.14
CA GLU A 123 -9.19 19.60 -2.91
C GLU A 123 -8.85 19.78 -4.41
N GLU A 124 -7.62 19.48 -4.79
CA GLU A 124 -7.14 19.55 -6.17
C GLU A 124 -7.90 18.58 -7.10
N GLY A 125 -8.31 19.07 -8.27
CA GLY A 125 -9.23 18.33 -9.15
C GLY A 125 -8.62 17.13 -9.88
N SER A 126 -7.34 17.21 -10.26
CA SER A 126 -6.68 16.16 -11.07
C SER A 126 -5.62 15.39 -10.28
N ARG A 127 -5.29 14.18 -10.75
CA ARG A 127 -4.25 13.36 -10.11
C ARG A 127 -2.89 14.06 -10.21
N GLU A 128 -2.65 14.70 -11.35
CA GLU A 128 -1.42 15.40 -11.68
C GLU A 128 -1.22 16.62 -10.79
N SER A 129 -2.29 17.38 -10.51
CA SER A 129 -2.21 18.56 -9.64
C SER A 129 -2.01 18.17 -8.17
N VAL A 130 -2.67 17.10 -7.70
CA VAL A 130 -2.39 16.51 -6.38
C VAL A 130 -0.92 16.06 -6.27
N ASP A 131 -0.41 15.36 -7.28
CA ASP A 131 0.97 14.86 -7.26
C ASP A 131 1.99 16.01 -7.26
N ALA A 132 1.75 17.05 -8.07
CA ALA A 132 2.57 18.25 -8.12
C ALA A 132 2.51 19.04 -6.81
N GLY A 133 1.31 19.26 -6.25
CA GLY A 133 1.09 19.93 -4.98
C GLY A 133 1.79 19.21 -3.83
N CYS A 134 1.66 17.88 -3.76
CA CYS A 134 2.38 17.07 -2.79
C CYS A 134 3.90 17.20 -2.94
N ARG A 135 4.44 17.15 -4.16
CA ARG A 135 5.89 17.32 -4.40
C ARG A 135 6.39 18.71 -3.97
N ARG A 136 5.62 19.77 -4.22
CA ARG A 136 5.97 21.14 -3.78
C ARG A 136 6.16 21.27 -2.27
N LEU A 137 5.54 20.41 -1.47
CA LEU A 137 5.59 20.45 -0.01
C LEU A 137 6.50 19.39 0.63
N THR A 138 6.92 18.37 -0.12
CA THR A 138 7.59 17.17 0.42
C THR A 138 8.92 16.84 -0.25
N ALA A 139 9.26 17.51 -1.35
CA ALA A 139 10.50 17.25 -2.06
C ALA A 139 11.73 17.58 -1.22
N SER A 140 12.81 16.80 -1.37
CA SER A 140 14.05 16.94 -0.59
C SER A 140 14.61 18.37 -0.67
N TRP A 141 14.68 18.95 -1.87
CA TRP A 141 15.18 20.32 -2.08
C TRP A 141 14.34 21.39 -1.37
N VAL A 142 13.02 21.16 -1.19
CA VAL A 142 12.15 22.09 -0.45
C VAL A 142 12.44 21.98 1.05
N ARG A 143 12.61 20.76 1.54
CA ARG A 143 12.93 20.47 2.96
C ARG A 143 14.31 21.01 3.33
N GLU A 144 15.32 20.79 2.49
CA GLU A 144 16.69 21.32 2.68
C GLU A 144 16.68 22.84 2.75
N ARG A 145 16.05 23.51 1.79
CA ARG A 145 15.93 24.98 1.79
C ARG A 145 15.16 25.52 3.01
N ALA A 146 14.14 24.80 3.49
CA ALA A 146 13.44 25.15 4.71
C ALA A 146 14.32 24.96 5.97
N ALA A 147 15.14 23.92 6.00
CA ALA A 147 16.10 23.66 7.08
C ALA A 147 17.22 24.71 7.12
N GLU A 148 17.78 25.09 5.96
CA GLU A 148 18.80 26.15 5.84
C GLU A 148 18.31 27.48 6.38
N ARG A 149 17.06 27.87 6.05
CA ARG A 149 16.45 29.10 6.56
C ARG A 149 16.15 29.07 8.06
N ARG A 150 15.79 27.91 8.61
CA ARG A 150 15.60 27.71 10.07
C ARG A 150 16.92 27.70 10.83
N GLY A 151 18.00 27.22 10.21
CA GLY A 151 19.36 27.23 10.77
C GLY A 151 20.09 28.58 10.65
N GLY A 152 19.67 29.45 9.71
CA GLY A 152 20.33 30.74 9.42
C GLY A 152 19.99 31.91 10.35
N GLY A 153 19.31 31.67 11.48
CA GLY A 153 18.86 32.70 12.43
C GLY A 153 19.83 33.04 13.57
N GLY A 154 21.06 32.52 13.59
CA GLY A 154 22.02 32.82 14.64
C GLY A 154 23.47 32.59 14.25
N GLY A 155 24.23 33.68 14.13
CA GLY A 155 25.71 33.66 14.15
C GLY A 155 26.36 34.16 12.86
N GLY A 156 26.77 35.44 12.86
CA GLY A 156 27.80 35.92 11.95
C GLY A 156 29.18 35.38 12.32
N GLY A 157 30.05 35.22 11.33
CA GLY A 157 31.51 35.16 11.52
C GLY A 157 32.24 33.91 10.99
N ALA A 158 32.90 34.10 9.85
CA ALA A 158 34.25 33.61 9.47
C ALA A 158 34.50 32.15 9.00
N GLY A 159 35.26 32.07 7.89
CA GLY A 159 36.04 30.91 7.40
C GLY A 159 35.30 30.06 6.36
N GLY A 160 35.81 29.69 5.18
CA GLY A 160 37.18 29.61 4.68
C GLY A 160 37.34 28.30 3.90
N GLU A 161 37.36 28.38 2.57
CA GLU A 161 38.01 27.52 1.55
C GLU A 161 37.85 25.97 1.44
N ALA A 162 37.83 25.54 0.16
CA ALA A 162 38.15 24.23 -0.46
C ALA A 162 37.22 23.02 -0.20
N GLY A 163 36.90 22.12 -1.13
CA GLY A 163 37.13 21.83 -2.56
C GLY A 163 36.19 20.62 -2.89
N GLY A 164 35.66 20.39 -4.09
CA GLY A 164 36.32 19.99 -5.33
C GLY A 164 35.88 18.56 -5.73
N SER A 165 35.52 18.39 -7.02
CA SER A 165 35.10 17.15 -7.76
C SER A 165 33.58 16.86 -7.77
N ALA A 166 32.81 17.05 -8.85
CA ALA A 166 32.92 16.69 -10.28
C ALA A 166 32.62 15.21 -10.60
N ASP A 167 31.38 14.96 -11.03
CA ASP A 167 31.00 14.08 -12.15
C ASP A 167 29.50 14.36 -12.45
N GLY A 168 29.01 14.64 -13.67
CA GLY A 168 29.60 14.53 -14.99
C GLY A 168 28.61 13.89 -15.98
N GLY A 169 27.62 14.67 -16.47
CA GLY A 169 26.79 14.40 -17.68
C GLY A 169 25.64 13.39 -17.52
N GLY A 170 24.42 13.58 -18.01
CA GLY A 170 23.79 14.43 -19.03
C GLY A 170 22.60 13.60 -19.56
N GLY A 171 21.49 14.05 -20.14
CA GLY A 171 20.88 15.32 -20.51
C GLY A 171 19.55 14.93 -21.17
N GLY A 172 18.49 15.72 -21.02
CA GLY A 172 17.19 15.43 -21.64
C GLY A 172 16.19 16.56 -21.42
N ALA A 173 15.94 17.31 -22.50
CA ALA A 173 15.31 18.60 -22.54
C ALA A 173 13.76 18.61 -22.47
N GLY A 174 13.23 19.79 -22.15
CA GLY A 174 11.81 20.19 -22.18
C GLY A 174 11.51 21.08 -20.97
N GLY A 175 11.62 22.42 -21.02
CA GLY A 175 10.81 23.33 -21.85
C GLY A 175 9.35 23.24 -21.43
N GLY A 176 8.66 24.22 -20.85
CA GLY A 176 8.88 25.62 -20.50
C GLY A 176 7.53 26.13 -19.96
N GLY A 177 7.53 27.16 -19.12
CA GLY A 177 6.30 27.75 -18.59
C GLY A 177 6.60 28.57 -17.35
N GLY A 178 6.97 29.83 -17.56
CA GLY A 178 7.19 30.78 -16.48
C GLY A 178 5.86 31.16 -15.81
N ASP A 179 5.97 31.56 -14.55
CA ASP A 179 5.13 32.62 -14.04
C ASP A 179 5.98 33.54 -13.18
N GLY A 180 6.04 34.80 -13.59
CA GLY A 180 6.66 35.87 -12.84
C GLY A 180 5.67 36.36 -11.78
N GLY A 181 6.08 36.30 -10.53
CA GLY A 181 5.33 36.88 -9.42
C GLY A 181 6.30 37.35 -8.35
N GLY A 182 6.70 38.63 -8.41
CA GLY A 182 7.31 39.31 -7.28
C GLY A 182 6.26 39.56 -6.20
N GLY A 183 6.65 39.39 -4.93
CA GLY A 183 5.88 39.86 -3.78
C GLY A 183 5.83 38.86 -2.62
N GLY A 184 6.52 39.18 -1.52
CA GLY A 184 6.21 38.64 -0.20
C GLY A 184 7.30 37.76 0.42
N VAL A 185 7.82 38.21 1.55
CA VAL A 185 8.58 37.40 2.51
C VAL A 185 7.64 36.33 3.06
N GLY A 186 7.61 35.16 2.42
CA GLY A 186 6.79 34.01 2.83
C GLY A 186 7.67 32.86 3.31
N ASP A 187 7.33 32.31 4.47
CA ASP A 187 7.92 31.07 5.00
C ASP A 187 7.82 29.93 3.97
N ILE A 188 8.83 29.06 3.94
CA ILE A 188 8.78 27.86 3.09
C ILE A 188 7.83 26.88 3.75
N GLU A 189 6.63 26.74 3.19
CA GLU A 189 5.59 25.85 3.67
C GLU A 189 5.95 24.38 3.39
N LEU A 190 5.89 23.55 4.43
CA LEU A 190 6.10 22.10 4.35
C LEU A 190 4.82 21.38 4.72
N CYS A 191 4.67 20.13 4.26
CA CYS A 191 3.53 19.31 4.64
C CYS A 191 3.69 18.78 6.07
N GLU A 192 2.90 19.30 7.00
CA GLU A 192 2.92 18.90 8.42
C GLU A 192 2.72 17.40 8.61
N PHE A 193 1.81 16.78 7.84
CA PHE A 193 1.54 15.34 7.91
C PHE A 193 2.73 14.50 7.46
N TYR A 194 3.49 14.97 6.46
CA TYR A 194 4.67 14.25 5.98
C TYR A 194 5.82 14.39 7.00
N GLU A 195 6.08 15.60 7.47
CA GLU A 195 7.11 15.84 8.49
C GLU A 195 6.79 15.12 9.81
N GLY A 196 5.50 15.03 10.18
CA GLY A 196 5.04 14.25 11.33
C GLY A 196 5.35 12.75 11.20
N HIS A 197 5.11 12.18 10.02
CA HIS A 197 5.45 10.78 9.72
C HIS A 197 6.97 10.55 9.68
N GLU A 198 7.72 11.46 9.07
CA GLU A 198 9.18 11.39 9.01
C GLU A 198 9.81 11.46 10.41
N ARG A 199 9.29 12.34 11.28
CA ARG A 199 9.72 12.47 12.68
C ARG A 199 9.44 11.20 13.49
N ALA A 200 8.27 10.59 13.29
CA ALA A 200 7.94 9.32 13.93
C ALA A 200 8.82 8.17 13.43
N GLY A 201 9.36 8.25 12.20
CA GLY A 201 10.38 7.34 11.71
C GLY A 201 9.97 5.86 11.88
N ALA A 202 10.83 5.07 12.52
CA ALA A 202 10.57 3.64 12.75
C ALA A 202 9.41 3.34 13.72
N GLU A 203 8.95 4.33 14.50
CA GLU A 203 7.82 4.17 15.43
C GLU A 203 6.46 4.34 14.75
N ALA A 204 6.43 4.76 13.48
CA ALA A 204 5.21 4.89 12.68
C ALA A 204 4.66 3.52 12.25
N LEU A 205 4.26 2.69 13.21
CA LEU A 205 3.70 1.36 13.01
C LEU A 205 2.19 1.38 13.23
N MET A 206 1.47 0.63 12.40
CA MET A 206 0.04 0.35 12.60
C MET A 206 -0.12 -1.01 13.28
N PRO A 207 -1.08 -1.16 14.22
CA PRO A 207 -1.38 -2.47 14.78
C PRO A 207 -1.92 -3.42 13.69
N PRO A 208 -1.87 -4.75 13.90
CA PRO A 208 -2.47 -5.69 12.99
C PRO A 208 -3.97 -5.43 12.85
N GLY A 209 -4.45 -5.43 11.62
CA GLY A 209 -5.83 -5.11 11.25
C GLY A 209 -5.99 -4.99 9.76
N VAL A 210 -7.24 -4.86 9.31
CA VAL A 210 -7.58 -4.60 7.92
C VAL A 210 -7.90 -3.12 7.79
N TYR A 211 -7.19 -2.44 6.90
CA TYR A 211 -7.32 -0.98 6.73
C TYR A 211 -7.83 -0.64 5.34
N THR A 212 -9.04 -0.08 5.28
CA THR A 212 -9.58 0.53 4.06
C THR A 212 -8.89 1.87 3.77
N LEU A 213 -9.14 2.42 2.58
CA LEU A 213 -8.65 3.77 2.25
C LEU A 213 -9.19 4.84 3.21
N SER A 214 -10.44 4.69 3.66
CA SER A 214 -11.01 5.62 4.64
C SER A 214 -10.33 5.48 5.99
N ASP A 215 -10.14 4.25 6.46
CA ASP A 215 -9.49 3.99 7.76
C ASP A 215 -8.06 4.54 7.79
N LEU A 216 -7.32 4.39 6.70
CA LEU A 216 -5.97 4.95 6.57
C LEU A 216 -5.97 6.47 6.65
N ARG A 217 -6.93 7.15 5.99
CA ARG A 217 -7.07 8.61 6.08
C ARG A 217 -7.41 9.05 7.50
N ASP A 218 -8.35 8.37 8.15
CA ASP A 218 -8.78 8.71 9.50
C ASP A 218 -7.68 8.45 10.53
N PHE A 219 -6.93 7.36 10.38
CA PHE A 219 -5.76 7.06 11.20
C PHE A 219 -4.67 8.13 11.03
N GLY A 220 -4.35 8.49 9.79
CA GLY A 220 -3.36 9.54 9.52
C GLY A 220 -3.79 10.90 10.05
N ARG A 221 -5.08 11.26 9.95
CA ARG A 221 -5.62 12.49 10.56
C ARG A 221 -5.50 12.48 12.09
N LYS A 222 -5.85 11.38 12.75
CA LYS A 222 -5.78 11.25 14.22
C LYS A 222 -4.34 11.31 14.75
N LYS A 223 -3.38 10.74 14.03
CA LYS A 223 -1.96 10.69 14.42
C LYS A 223 -1.14 11.88 13.91
N GLY A 224 -1.66 12.66 12.96
CA GLY A 224 -0.89 13.71 12.28
C GLY A 224 0.15 13.16 11.30
N TRP A 225 -0.11 11.99 10.71
CA TRP A 225 0.79 11.31 9.77
C TRP A 225 0.19 11.27 8.36
N CYS A 226 1.05 11.34 7.34
CA CYS A 226 0.61 11.23 5.95
C CYS A 226 0.19 9.78 5.63
N PRO A 227 -1.11 9.51 5.32
CA PRO A 227 -1.59 8.16 5.06
C PRO A 227 -0.91 7.48 3.87
N TYR A 228 -0.60 8.27 2.83
CA TYR A 228 0.06 7.75 1.63
C TYR A 228 1.46 7.19 1.92
N PHE A 229 2.28 7.94 2.65
CA PHE A 229 3.63 7.47 3.01
C PHE A 229 3.60 6.39 4.09
N LEU A 230 2.62 6.46 5.01
CA LEU A 230 2.38 5.41 6.00
C LEU A 230 2.07 4.07 5.31
N ALA A 231 1.08 4.03 4.40
CA ALA A 231 0.72 2.82 3.67
C ALA A 231 1.90 2.24 2.88
N ARG A 232 2.73 3.12 2.30
CA ARG A 232 3.96 2.72 1.58
C ARG A 232 5.02 2.12 2.50
N ARG A 233 5.21 2.65 3.71
CA ARG A 233 6.13 2.06 4.71
C ARG A 233 5.60 0.72 5.23
N MET A 234 4.30 0.62 5.46
CA MET A 234 3.66 -0.60 5.97
C MET A 234 3.58 -1.73 4.94
N LEU A 235 3.89 -1.46 3.66
CA LEU A 235 3.92 -2.46 2.60
C LEU A 235 4.88 -3.62 2.89
N GLY A 236 6.02 -3.34 3.53
CA GLY A 236 6.97 -4.37 3.96
C GLY A 236 6.34 -5.33 4.96
N LEU A 237 5.62 -4.81 5.95
CA LEU A 237 5.10 -5.58 7.08
C LEU A 237 3.74 -6.26 6.82
N ALA A 238 3.06 -5.91 5.72
CA ALA A 238 1.72 -6.40 5.44
C ALA A 238 1.71 -7.84 4.90
N ASN A 239 0.76 -8.63 5.42
CA ASN A 239 0.50 -9.99 4.94
C ASN A 239 -0.38 -10.02 3.70
N VAL A 240 -1.29 -9.04 3.58
CA VAL A 240 -2.21 -8.91 2.46
C VAL A 240 -2.17 -7.48 1.93
N VAL A 241 -1.97 -7.33 0.63
CA VAL A 241 -1.92 -6.03 -0.02
C VAL A 241 -2.92 -6.04 -1.16
N VAL A 242 -3.88 -5.12 -1.12
CA VAL A 242 -4.89 -4.95 -2.18
C VAL A 242 -4.59 -3.67 -2.94
N TYR A 243 -4.44 -3.73 -4.26
CA TYR A 243 -4.19 -2.54 -5.08
C TYR A 243 -4.63 -2.71 -6.53
N SER A 244 -4.63 -1.63 -7.31
CA SER A 244 -5.12 -1.67 -8.69
C SER A 244 -4.07 -2.16 -9.71
N TYR A 245 -4.49 -2.91 -10.74
CA TYR A 245 -3.63 -3.41 -11.83
C TYR A 245 -2.72 -2.34 -12.44
N GLN A 246 -3.20 -1.10 -12.52
CA GLN A 246 -2.42 0.02 -13.08
C GLN A 246 -1.09 0.24 -12.34
N TYR A 247 -1.04 -0.07 -11.04
CA TYR A 247 0.17 0.08 -10.22
C TYR A 247 1.16 -1.09 -10.37
N MET A 248 0.70 -2.27 -10.78
CA MET A 248 1.58 -3.39 -11.16
C MET A 248 2.27 -3.15 -12.50
N LEU A 249 1.55 -2.51 -13.43
CA LEU A 249 2.04 -2.29 -14.79
C LEU A 249 2.88 -1.00 -14.90
N ASP A 250 2.72 -0.04 -13.99
CA ASP A 250 3.58 1.15 -13.95
C ASP A 250 4.98 0.77 -13.41
N PRO A 251 6.04 0.83 -14.22
CA PRO A 251 7.39 0.42 -13.80
C PRO A 251 7.90 1.22 -12.60
N LYS A 252 7.44 2.45 -12.37
CA LYS A 252 7.87 3.26 -11.21
C LYS A 252 7.31 2.74 -9.89
N VAL A 253 6.10 2.18 -9.92
CA VAL A 253 5.44 1.65 -8.72
C VAL A 253 5.71 0.17 -8.58
N SER A 254 5.71 -0.56 -9.70
CA SER A 254 6.10 -1.96 -9.78
C SER A 254 7.49 -2.19 -9.20
N GLN A 255 8.51 -1.40 -9.57
CA GLN A 255 9.86 -1.56 -8.99
C GLN A 255 9.90 -1.35 -7.47
N LEU A 256 9.05 -0.49 -6.92
CA LEU A 256 8.98 -0.29 -5.47
C LEU A 256 8.30 -1.47 -4.78
N VAL A 257 7.19 -1.94 -5.34
CA VAL A 257 6.47 -3.08 -4.80
C VAL A 257 7.32 -4.34 -4.96
N SER A 258 7.96 -4.55 -6.11
CA SER A 258 8.85 -5.66 -6.40
C SER A 258 10.09 -5.69 -5.51
N ARG A 259 10.76 -4.57 -5.24
CA ARG A 259 11.91 -4.55 -4.31
C ARG A 259 11.52 -4.97 -2.89
N GLU A 260 10.35 -4.53 -2.45
CA GLU A 260 9.83 -4.84 -1.12
C GLU A 260 9.23 -6.25 -1.06
N LEU A 261 8.85 -6.83 -2.21
CA LEU A 261 8.42 -8.21 -2.37
C LEU A 261 9.59 -9.18 -2.48
N GLU A 262 10.61 -8.86 -3.28
CA GLU A 262 11.82 -9.66 -3.51
C GLU A 262 12.61 -9.89 -2.22
N ARG A 263 12.50 -8.97 -1.25
CA ARG A 263 13.12 -9.09 0.08
C ARG A 263 12.47 -10.14 0.98
N GLU A 264 11.21 -10.53 0.73
CA GLU A 264 10.44 -11.45 1.59
C GLU A 264 9.92 -12.70 0.85
N CYS A 265 9.84 -12.67 -0.49
CA CYS A 265 9.34 -13.77 -1.32
C CYS A 265 10.48 -14.70 -1.76
N SER A 266 10.86 -15.60 -0.87
CA SER A 266 11.34 -16.93 -1.28
C SER A 266 10.29 -17.93 -0.79
N PRO A 267 9.26 -18.30 -1.59
CA PRO A 267 9.14 -18.31 -3.08
C PRO A 267 8.25 -17.17 -3.65
N PRO A 268 8.11 -17.04 -5.00
CA PRO A 268 7.47 -15.88 -5.66
C PRO A 268 6.01 -15.64 -5.24
N PRO A 269 5.54 -14.39 -5.28
CA PRO A 269 4.18 -14.04 -4.91
C PRO A 269 3.16 -14.70 -5.85
N THR A 270 2.14 -15.32 -5.28
CA THR A 270 0.96 -15.77 -6.02
C THR A 270 0.15 -14.53 -6.42
N SER A 271 0.49 -13.93 -7.56
CA SER A 271 -0.32 -12.88 -8.16
C SER A 271 -1.59 -13.50 -8.73
N VAL A 272 -2.73 -13.33 -8.04
CA VAL A 272 -4.02 -13.73 -8.60
C VAL A 272 -4.54 -12.61 -9.48
N HIS A 273 -4.66 -12.90 -10.77
CA HIS A 273 -5.13 -11.98 -11.79
C HIS A 273 -6.52 -12.41 -12.28
N HIS A 274 -7.47 -11.48 -12.24
CA HIS A 274 -8.79 -11.62 -12.83
C HIS A 274 -8.91 -10.65 -14.02
N PRO A 275 -8.87 -11.14 -15.26
CA PRO A 275 -9.44 -10.41 -16.37
C PRO A 275 -10.97 -10.55 -16.25
N ASP A 276 -11.71 -9.52 -15.83
CA ASP A 276 -13.16 -9.55 -16.03
C ASP A 276 -13.44 -9.47 -17.54
N PRO A 277 -14.26 -10.38 -18.11
CA PRO A 277 -14.83 -10.18 -19.43
C PRO A 277 -15.91 -9.10 -19.33
N THR A 278 -15.87 -8.18 -20.29
CA THR A 278 -16.93 -7.21 -20.61
C THR A 278 -18.24 -7.88 -20.93
#